data_AF-A0AA35TJM4-F1
#
_entry.id   AF-A0AA35TJM4-F1
#
_cell.length_a   1.000
_cell.length_b   1.000
_cell.length_c   1.000
_cell.angle_alpha   90.00
_cell.angle_beta   90.00
_cell.angle_gamma   90.00
#
_symmetry.space_group_name_H-M   'P 1'
#
loop_
_entity.id
_entity.type
_entity.pdbx_description
1 polymer ?
#
loop_
_entity_poly.entity_id
_entity_poly.type
_entity_poly.pdbx_seq_one_letter_code
_entity_poly.pdbx_strand_id
1 'polypeptide(L)'
;MARYDGCGICMKVCPIQKYGAPSVMQYYVDTGEVLGKGTDNLEGYEIPEKGYFGPGSLPQFNRQFFEIPHGRREEWLFEEFKEKLENDMLPTEEVMDFAVELKKILDEGGTTRGDE
;
A
#
# COMPACT_ATOMS: atom_id res chain seq x y z
N MET A 1 -7.15 -1.89 3.83
CA MET A 1 -5.96 -2.54 3.24
C MET A 1 -5.29 -1.75 2.11
N ALA A 2 -5.98 -0.92 1.34
CA ALA A 2 -5.38 -0.19 0.20
C ALA A 2 -4.14 0.67 0.52
N ARG A 3 -3.97 1.13 1.77
CA ARG A 3 -2.76 1.86 2.22
C ARG A 3 -1.49 0.99 2.18
N TYR A 4 -1.65 -0.33 2.18
CA TYR A 4 -0.59 -1.34 2.15
C TYR A 4 -0.61 -2.19 0.87
N ASP A 5 -1.47 -1.86 -0.10
CA ASP A 5 -1.35 -2.43 -1.44
C ASP A 5 0.02 -2.02 -2.00
N GLY A 6 0.81 -3.01 -2.38
CA GLY A 6 2.26 -2.92 -2.47
C GLY A 6 2.82 -1.67 -3.17
N CYS A 7 4.02 -1.26 -2.74
CA CYS A 7 4.75 -0.08 -3.22
C CYS A 7 4.76 0.11 -4.74
N GLY A 8 4.97 -0.95 -5.53
CA GLY A 8 4.82 -0.93 -6.99
C GLY A 8 5.78 0.00 -7.76
N ILE A 9 6.70 0.70 -7.09
CA ILE A 9 7.62 1.67 -7.72
C ILE A 9 8.48 1.01 -8.79
N CYS A 10 8.93 -0.23 -8.57
CA CYS A 10 9.71 -0.99 -9.55
C CYS A 10 9.00 -1.14 -10.91
N MET A 11 7.66 -1.20 -10.92
CA MET A 11 6.88 -1.23 -12.15
C MET A 11 6.73 0.17 -12.76
N LYS A 12 6.56 1.21 -11.93
CA LYS A 12 6.48 2.60 -12.38
C LYS A 12 7.77 3.09 -13.06
N VAL A 13 8.94 2.72 -12.51
CA VAL A 13 10.25 3.12 -13.03
C VAL A 13 10.83 2.13 -14.05
N CYS A 14 10.01 1.20 -14.55
CA CYS A 14 10.45 0.22 -15.53
C CYS A 14 10.55 0.87 -16.93
N PRO A 15 11.75 0.94 -17.55
CA PRO A 15 11.91 1.56 -18.87
C PRO A 15 11.16 0.82 -19.96
N ILE A 16 10.98 -0.50 -19.82
CA ILE A 16 10.21 -1.31 -20.77
C ILE A 16 8.72 -0.97 -20.71
N GLN A 17 8.16 -0.76 -19.52
CA GLN A 17 6.76 -0.35 -19.39
C GLN A 17 6.52 1.07 -19.92
N LYS A 18 7.51 1.96 -19.78
CA LYS A 18 7.38 3.36 -20.20
C LYS A 18 7.68 3.61 -21.68
N TYR A 19 8.71 2.98 -22.22
CA TYR A 19 9.22 3.24 -23.58
C TYR A 19 9.04 2.05 -24.53
N GLY A 20 8.73 0.85 -24.01
CA GLY A 20 8.65 -0.39 -24.78
C GLY A 20 9.99 -1.11 -24.89
N ALA A 21 9.97 -2.45 -24.98
CA ALA A 21 11.19 -3.24 -25.07
C ALA A 21 12.06 -2.90 -26.30
N PRO A 22 11.53 -2.70 -27.52
CA PRO A 22 12.38 -2.46 -28.69
C PRO A 22 13.22 -1.18 -28.60
N SER A 23 12.63 -0.08 -28.12
CA SER A 23 13.31 1.22 -28.02
C SER A 23 14.42 1.20 -26.97
N VAL A 24 14.15 0.59 -25.82
CA VAL A 24 15.12 0.43 -24.72
C VAL A 24 16.30 -0.43 -25.16
N MET A 25 16.03 -1.54 -25.83
CA MET A 25 17.09 -2.44 -26.31
C MET A 25 17.94 -1.80 -27.40
N GLN A 26 17.33 -1.10 -28.36
CA GLN A 26 18.07 -0.38 -29.39
C GLN A 26 18.98 0.69 -28.77
N TYR A 27 18.44 1.50 -27.87
CA TYR A 27 19.22 2.52 -27.17
C TYR A 27 20.38 1.91 -26.38
N TYR A 28 20.15 0.77 -25.71
CA TYR A 28 21.18 0.06 -24.98
C TYR A 28 22.30 -0.46 -25.89
N VAL A 29 21.96 -1.01 -27.07
CA VAL A 29 22.95 -1.43 -28.07
C VAL A 29 23.78 -0.24 -28.59
N ASP A 30 23.13 0.91 -28.81
CA ASP A 30 23.77 2.08 -29.40
C ASP A 30 24.67 2.84 -28.42
N THR A 31 24.28 2.88 -27.13
CA THR A 31 24.92 3.75 -26.12
C THR A 31 25.61 2.99 -25.00
N GLY A 32 25.25 1.73 -24.75
CA GLY A 32 25.63 0.98 -23.56
C GLY A 32 24.87 1.39 -22.28
N GLU A 33 23.95 2.36 -22.37
CA GLU A 33 23.19 2.88 -21.22
C GLU A 33 21.72 2.48 -21.25
N VAL A 34 21.06 2.54 -20.10
CA VAL A 34 19.62 2.25 -20.00
C VAL A 34 18.83 3.52 -20.35
N LEU A 35 17.93 3.40 -21.31
CA LEU A 35 17.11 4.52 -21.78
C LEU A 35 16.32 5.16 -20.62
N GLY A 36 16.56 6.45 -20.40
CA GLY A 36 15.89 7.26 -19.37
C GLY A 36 16.48 7.14 -17.96
N LYS A 37 17.53 6.34 -17.76
CA LYS A 37 18.22 6.25 -16.47
C LYS A 37 18.72 7.62 -16.00
N GLY A 38 18.56 7.91 -14.72
CA GLY A 38 18.94 9.20 -14.14
C GLY A 38 18.05 10.38 -14.55
N THR A 39 16.99 10.15 -15.32
CA THR A 39 16.05 11.20 -15.71
C THR A 39 14.78 11.14 -14.89
N ASP A 40 14.25 12.32 -14.59
CA ASP A 40 12.98 12.50 -13.89
C ASP A 40 11.81 11.83 -14.62
N ASN A 41 11.90 11.75 -15.95
CA ASN A 41 10.90 11.08 -16.75
C ASN A 41 10.81 9.58 -16.41
N LEU A 42 11.92 8.86 -16.21
CA LEU A 42 11.84 7.43 -15.90
C LEU A 42 11.76 7.16 -14.40
N GLU A 43 12.65 7.79 -13.64
CA GLU A 43 12.89 7.47 -12.23
C GLU A 43 12.10 8.36 -11.27
N GLY A 44 11.33 9.31 -11.80
CA GLY A 44 10.43 10.17 -11.05
C GLY A 44 9.15 9.46 -10.62
N TYR A 45 8.82 9.52 -9.33
CA TYR A 45 7.57 8.98 -8.81
C TYR A 45 7.06 9.76 -7.61
N GLU A 46 5.75 9.68 -7.39
CA GLU A 46 5.07 10.25 -6.22
C GLU A 46 4.59 9.13 -5.31
N ILE A 47 4.81 9.30 -4.01
CA ILE A 47 4.26 8.45 -2.95
C ILE A 47 3.20 9.28 -2.19
N PRO A 48 1.97 8.77 -2.04
CA PRO A 48 0.95 9.42 -1.24
C PRO A 48 1.49 9.80 0.15
N GLU A 49 1.17 11.00 0.63
CA GLU A 49 1.59 11.54 1.94
C GLU A 49 3.10 11.82 2.10
N LYS A 50 3.94 11.43 1.15
CA LYS A 50 5.39 11.70 1.16
C LYS A 50 5.86 12.62 0.03
N GLY A 51 5.06 12.80 -1.01
CA GLY A 51 5.33 13.71 -2.12
C GLY A 51 6.20 13.10 -3.21
N TYR A 52 6.90 13.97 -3.94
CA TYR A 52 7.63 13.66 -5.16
C TYR A 52 9.09 13.24 -4.90
N PHE A 53 9.55 12.21 -5.60
CA PHE A 53 10.90 11.69 -5.57
C PHE A 53 11.46 11.62 -6.99
N GLY A 54 12.57 12.34 -7.23
CA GLY A 54 13.30 12.29 -8.49
C GLY A 54 14.43 11.25 -8.49
N PRO A 55 15.26 11.24 -9.55
CA PRO A 55 16.37 10.30 -9.71
C PRO A 55 17.35 10.35 -8.53
N GLY A 56 17.70 9.18 -8.00
CA GLY A 56 18.60 9.06 -6.85
C GLY A 56 18.03 9.50 -5.49
N SER A 57 16.78 9.99 -5.45
CA SER A 57 16.07 10.30 -4.21
C SER A 57 15.37 9.05 -3.67
N LEU A 58 15.55 8.75 -2.39
CA LEU A 58 14.94 7.60 -1.74
C LEU A 58 13.98 8.06 -0.63
N PRO A 59 12.75 7.51 -0.57
CA PRO A 59 11.83 7.76 0.52
C PRO A 59 12.37 7.21 1.82
N GLN A 60 12.24 7.99 2.89
CA GLN A 60 12.48 7.52 4.25
C GLN A 60 11.18 7.03 4.89
N PHE A 61 11.23 5.83 5.47
CA PHE A 61 10.11 5.22 6.18
C PHE A 61 10.48 5.06 7.66
N ASN A 62 9.55 5.40 8.54
CA ASN A 62 9.63 5.10 9.97
C ASN A 62 9.24 3.64 10.22
N ARG A 63 9.67 3.07 11.35
CA ARG A 63 9.37 1.68 11.72
C ARG A 63 7.86 1.38 11.72
N GLN A 64 7.05 2.33 12.19
CA GLN A 64 5.59 2.21 12.26
C GLN A 64 4.95 2.00 10.88
N PHE A 65 5.56 2.48 9.79
CA PHE A 65 5.05 2.22 8.44
C PHE A 65 5.07 0.72 8.08
N PHE A 66 6.02 -0.03 8.66
CA PHE A 66 6.17 -1.46 8.42
C PHE A 66 5.38 -2.32 9.44
N GLU A 67 4.62 -1.71 10.34
CA GLU A 67 3.65 -2.40 11.20
C GLU A 67 2.38 -2.68 10.39
N ILE A 68 2.56 -3.50 9.35
CA ILE A 68 1.50 -3.86 8.41
C ILE A 68 0.60 -4.89 9.09
N PRO A 69 -0.73 -4.70 9.11
CA PRO A 69 -1.65 -5.66 9.67
C PRO A 69 -1.56 -7.02 9.00
N HIS A 70 -1.53 -8.08 9.81
CA HIS A 70 -1.49 -9.47 9.35
C HIS A 70 -2.86 -10.14 9.50
N GLY A 71 -3.12 -11.18 8.70
CA GLY A 71 -4.38 -11.92 8.75
C GLY A 71 -5.49 -11.30 7.90
N ARG A 72 -6.72 -11.78 8.08
CA ARG A 72 -7.88 -11.23 7.39
C ARG A 72 -8.24 -9.87 7.96
N ARG A 73 -8.96 -9.08 7.16
CA ARG A 73 -9.42 -7.74 7.58
C ARG A 73 -10.26 -7.82 8.85
N GLU A 74 -11.12 -8.84 8.98
CA GLU A 74 -11.98 -9.02 10.15
C GLU A 74 -11.16 -9.34 11.41
N GLU A 75 -10.14 -10.19 11.27
CA GLU A 75 -9.25 -10.58 12.38
C GLU A 75 -8.46 -9.38 12.89
N TRP A 76 -7.91 -8.57 11.98
CA TRP A 76 -7.18 -7.36 12.37
C TRP A 76 -8.05 -6.30 13.04
N LEU A 77 -9.28 -6.06 12.52
CA LEU A 77 -10.23 -5.14 13.16
C LEU A 77 -10.62 -5.61 14.56
N PHE A 78 -10.75 -6.91 14.76
CA PHE A 78 -11.06 -7.50 16.06
C PHE A 78 -9.89 -7.35 17.05
N GLU A 79 -8.64 -7.54 16.59
CA GLU A 79 -7.45 -7.31 17.42
C GLU A 79 -7.30 -5.83 17.81
N GLU A 80 -7.44 -4.89 16.87
CA GLU A 80 -7.39 -3.45 17.17
C GLU A 80 -8.47 -3.06 18.20
N PHE A 81 -9.67 -3.63 18.08
CA PHE A 81 -10.75 -3.40 19.03
C PHE A 81 -10.44 -3.95 20.42
N LYS A 82 -9.89 -5.16 20.51
CA LYS A 82 -9.46 -5.75 21.79
C LYS A 82 -8.39 -4.88 22.45
N GLU A 83 -7.43 -4.38 21.68
CA GLU A 83 -6.36 -3.51 22.18
C GLU A 83 -6.91 -2.17 22.69
N LYS A 84 -7.93 -1.61 22.01
CA LYS A 84 -8.64 -0.40 22.48
C LYS A 84 -9.44 -0.64 23.76
N LEU A 85 -10.11 -1.78 23.91
CA LEU A 85 -10.82 -2.14 25.14
C LEU A 85 -9.89 -2.39 26.33
N GLU A 86 -8.68 -2.92 26.08
CA GLU A 86 -7.69 -3.17 27.12
C GLU A 86 -6.99 -1.87 27.58
N ASN A 87 -6.80 -0.90 26.68
CA ASN A 87 -6.10 0.35 26.97
C ASN A 87 -7.02 1.53 27.34
N ASP A 88 -8.24 1.59 26.80
CA ASP A 88 -9.26 2.59 27.15
C ASP A 88 -10.42 1.88 27.86
N MET A 89 -10.65 2.20 29.13
CA MET A 89 -11.89 1.83 29.81
C MET A 89 -13.03 2.66 29.20
N LEU A 90 -13.53 2.24 28.04
CA LEU A 90 -14.67 2.88 27.40
C LEU A 90 -15.91 2.75 28.30
N PRO A 91 -16.75 3.81 28.40
CA PRO A 91 -18.01 3.73 29.12
C PRO A 91 -18.92 2.67 28.46
N THR A 92 -19.59 1.88 29.29
CA THR A 92 -20.37 0.68 28.95
C THR A 92 -21.39 0.85 27.80
N GLU A 93 -21.84 2.06 27.52
CA GLU A 93 -22.81 2.37 26.46
C GLU A 93 -22.21 2.24 25.05
N GLU A 94 -20.98 2.74 24.83
CA GLU A 94 -20.32 2.68 23.51
C GLU A 94 -19.96 1.24 23.12
N VAL A 95 -19.69 0.39 24.11
CA VAL A 95 -19.41 -1.05 23.92
C VAL A 95 -20.66 -1.79 23.45
N MET A 96 -21.84 -1.40 23.95
CA MET A 96 -23.11 -2.03 23.59
C MET A 96 -23.57 -1.64 22.20
N ASP A 97 -23.44 -0.37 21.82
CA ASP A 97 -23.78 0.10 20.47
C ASP A 97 -22.89 -0.57 19.42
N PHE A 98 -21.61 -0.73 19.72
CA PHE A 98 -20.68 -1.45 18.85
C PHE A 98 -20.96 -2.95 18.76
N ALA A 99 -21.34 -3.61 19.87
CA ALA A 99 -21.71 -5.02 19.85
C ALA A 99 -22.92 -5.29 18.94
N VAL A 100 -23.85 -4.33 18.85
CA VAL A 100 -24.99 -4.38 17.93
C VAL A 100 -24.53 -4.22 16.47
N GLU A 101 -23.59 -3.32 16.22
CA GLU A 101 -23.04 -3.08 14.87
C GLU A 101 -22.20 -4.26 14.36
N LEU A 102 -21.35 -4.85 15.22
CA LEU A 102 -20.55 -6.02 14.89
C LEU A 102 -21.42 -7.25 14.61
N LYS A 103 -22.48 -7.44 15.40
CA LYS A 103 -23.47 -8.50 15.16
C LYS A 103 -24.15 -8.32 13.80
N LYS A 104 -24.47 -7.08 13.43
CA LYS A 104 -25.07 -6.75 12.14
C LYS A 104 -24.13 -7.08 10.97
N ILE A 105 -22.84 -6.75 11.09
CA ILE A 105 -21.82 -7.07 10.07
C ILE A 105 -21.62 -8.59 9.92
N LEU A 106 -21.61 -9.33 11.03
CA LEU A 106 -21.50 -10.80 11.04
C LEU A 106 -22.75 -11.48 10.47
N ASP A 107 -23.93 -10.96 10.78
CA ASP A 107 -25.23 -11.49 10.31
C ASP A 107 -25.49 -11.13 8.83
N GLU A 108 -24.97 -10.01 8.33
CA GLU A 108 -25.15 -9.58 6.92
C GLU A 108 -24.33 -10.40 5.91
N GLY A 109 -23.44 -11.30 6.36
CA GLY A 109 -23.00 -12.47 5.59
C GLY A 109 -22.61 -12.20 4.13
N GLY A 110 -21.94 -11.08 3.86
CA GLY A 110 -21.60 -10.63 2.52
C GLY A 110 -20.20 -11.10 2.13
N THR A 111 -20.08 -12.31 1.58
CA THR A 111 -18.84 -12.72 0.93
C THR A 111 -18.55 -11.76 -0.24
N THR A 112 -17.50 -10.95 -0.18
CA THR A 112 -16.88 -10.45 -1.41
C THR A 112 -15.85 -11.46 -1.85
N ARG A 113 -16.32 -12.66 -2.22
CA ARG A 113 -15.56 -13.56 -3.08
C ARG A 113 -15.79 -13.07 -4.51
N GLY A 114 -14.97 -12.09 -4.88
CA GLY A 114 -15.05 -11.37 -6.14
C GLY A 114 -13.86 -10.47 -6.43
N ASP A 115 -12.70 -10.70 -5.81
CA ASP A 115 -11.41 -10.21 -6.32
C ASP A 115 -10.47 -11.42 -6.30
N GLU A 116 -10.33 -12.07 -7.45
CA GLU A 116 -9.21 -12.96 -7.75
C GLU A 116 -7.88 -12.21 -7.65
#